data_AF-A0AA97AND5-F1
#
_entry.id   AF-A0AA97AND5-F1
#
_cell.length_a   1.000
_cell.length_b   1.000
_cell.length_c   1.000
_cell.angle_alpha   90.00
_cell.angle_beta   90.00
_cell.angle_gamma   90.00
#
_symmetry.space_group_name_H-M   'P 1'
#
loop_
_entity.id
_entity.type
_entity.pdbx_description
1 polymer ?
#
loop_
_entity_poly.entity_id
_entity_poly.type
_entity_poly.pdbx_seq_one_letter_code
_entity_poly.pdbx_strand_id
1 'polypeptide(L)' 'MQVALNYAGFHVAVDGVFGPETQGAVVAFQHAVGLVPDGIVGPATASALGLY' A
#
# COMPACT_ATOMS: atom_id res chain seq x y z
N MET A 1 6.49 4.03 0.14
CA MET A 1 5.41 3.04 0.34
C MET A 1 4.37 3.51 1.36
N GLN A 2 4.63 3.63 2.66
CA GLN A 2 3.65 4.15 3.65
C GLN A 2 3.20 5.59 3.32
N VAL A 3 4.12 6.43 2.86
CA VAL A 3 3.81 7.78 2.34
C VAL A 3 2.86 7.72 1.14
N ALA A 4 3.09 6.78 0.21
CA ALA A 4 2.26 6.62 -0.98
C ALA A 4 0.85 6.08 -0.63
N LEU A 5 0.74 5.21 0.38
CA LEU A 5 -0.56 4.79 0.93
C LEU A 5 -1.33 5.98 1.53
N ASN A 6 -0.66 6.83 2.30
CA ASN A 6 -1.27 8.06 2.82
C ASN A 6 -1.75 8.98 1.68
N TYR A 7 -0.96 9.16 0.61
CA TYR A 7 -1.39 9.90 -0.58
C TYR A 7 -2.58 9.25 -1.30
N ALA A 8 -2.68 7.92 -1.27
CA ALA A 8 -3.83 7.18 -1.80
C ALA A 8 -5.06 7.18 -0.86
N GLY A 9 -5.00 7.86 0.29
CA GLY A 9 -6.10 7.97 1.26
C GLY A 9 -6.13 6.85 2.30
N PHE A 10 -5.16 5.94 2.31
CA PHE A 10 -5.03 4.86 3.27
C PHE A 10 -4.07 5.30 4.38
N HIS A 11 -4.62 5.95 5.40
CA HIS A 11 -3.86 6.53 6.50
C HIS A 11 -3.11 5.45 7.29
N VAL A 12 -1.78 5.50 7.26
CA VAL A 12 -0.88 4.62 8.03
C VAL A 12 0.22 5.43 8.69
N ALA A 13 0.68 4.99 9.85
CA ALA A 13 1.86 5.55 10.47
C ALA A 13 3.07 5.38 9.53
N VAL A 14 3.83 6.46 9.32
CA VAL A 14 5.05 6.46 8.51
C VAL A 14 6.24 6.21 9.43
N ASP A 15 6.33 4.99 9.93
CA ASP A 15 7.36 4.51 10.87
C ASP A 15 8.47 3.70 10.18
N GLY A 16 8.33 3.44 8.88
CA GLY A 16 9.24 2.59 8.10
C GLY A 16 9.08 1.09 8.37
N VAL A 17 8.14 0.70 9.24
CA VAL A 17 7.88 -0.68 9.63
C VAL A 17 6.67 -1.21 8.87
N PHE A 18 6.88 -2.31 8.14
CA PHE A 18 5.78 -3.02 7.51
C PHE A 18 5.02 -3.86 8.54
N GLY A 19 4.18 -3.19 9.33
CA GLY A 19 3.31 -3.81 10.34
C GLY A 19 1.93 -4.22 9.80
N PRO A 20 1.09 -4.85 10.63
CA PRO A 20 -0.26 -5.30 10.24
C PRO A 20 -1.15 -4.15 9.75
N GLU A 21 -0.99 -2.93 10.28
CA GLU A 21 -1.73 -1.75 9.79
C GLU A 21 -1.29 -1.35 8.37
N THR A 22 0.03 -1.35 8.13
CA THR A 22 0.58 -1.06 6.80
C THR A 22 0.13 -2.12 5.80
N GLN A 23 0.14 -3.41 6.19
CA GLN A 23 -0.36 -4.50 5.36
C GLN A 23 -1.86 -4.34 5.05
N GLY A 24 -2.69 -4.00 6.04
CA GLY A 24 -4.11 -3.75 5.83
C GLY A 24 -4.38 -2.62 4.84
N ALA A 25 -3.61 -1.54 4.92
CA ALA A 25 -3.68 -0.44 3.96
C ALA A 25 -3.22 -0.86 2.55
N VAL A 26 -2.22 -1.74 2.43
CA VAL A 26 -1.82 -2.31 1.12
C VAL A 26 -2.95 -3.14 0.52
N VAL A 27 -3.58 -4.02 1.31
CA VAL A 27 -4.71 -4.84 0.87
C VAL A 27 -5.85 -3.94 0.38
N ALA A 28 -6.18 -2.90 1.15
CA ALA A 28 -7.25 -1.97 0.80
C ALA A 28 -6.91 -1.14 -0.46
N PHE A 29 -5.67 -0.71 -0.60
CA PHE A 29 -5.17 -0.05 -1.81
C PHE A 29 -5.26 -0.97 -3.02
N GLN A 30 -4.74 -2.20 -2.91
CA GLN A 30 -4.80 -3.20 -3.97
C GLN A 30 -6.24 -3.46 -4.42
N HIS A 31 -7.16 -3.58 -3.47
CA HIS A 31 -8.58 -3.73 -3.79
C HIS A 31 -9.15 -2.51 -4.53
N ALA A 32 -8.75 -1.29 -4.15
CA ALA A 32 -9.20 -0.06 -4.80
C ALA A 32 -8.68 0.10 -6.25
N VAL A 33 -7.48 -0.41 -6.54
CA VAL A 33 -6.87 -0.35 -7.88
C VAL A 33 -7.08 -1.62 -8.72
N GLY A 34 -7.87 -2.60 -8.22
CA GLY A 34 -8.16 -3.84 -8.93
C GLY A 34 -6.99 -4.83 -9.01
N LEU A 35 -6.03 -4.73 -8.10
CA LEU A 35 -4.94 -5.69 -7.94
C LEU A 35 -5.35 -6.82 -6.99
N VAL A 36 -4.59 -7.92 -7.03
CA VAL A 36 -4.77 -9.02 -6.07
C VAL A 36 -4.42 -8.49 -4.66
N PRO A 37 -5.36 -8.56 -3.69
CA PRO A 37 -5.20 -7.94 -2.39
C PRO A 37 -4.43 -8.85 -1.42
N ASP A 38 -3.21 -9.26 -1.80
CA ASP A 38 -2.36 -10.16 -1.00
C ASP A 38 -1.63 -9.43 0.14
N GLY A 39 -1.73 -8.10 0.21
CA GLY A 39 -1.01 -7.28 1.20
C GLY A 39 0.49 -7.17 0.94
N ILE A 40 0.96 -7.68 -0.20
CA ILE A 40 2.37 -7.67 -0.59
C ILE A 40 2.65 -6.52 -1.56
N VAL A 41 3.69 -5.73 -1.27
CA VAL A 41 4.13 -4.66 -2.16
C VAL A 41 5.06 -5.24 -3.24
N GLY A 42 4.46 -5.86 -4.25
CA GLY A 42 5.16 -6.30 -5.45
C GLY A 42 5.32 -5.19 -6.49
N PRO A 43 5.95 -5.48 -7.65
CA PRO A 43 6.16 -4.51 -8.71
C PRO A 43 4.85 -3.93 -9.29
N ALA A 44 3.74 -4.67 -9.27
CA ALA A 44 2.44 -4.10 -9.67
C ALA A 44 1.89 -3.10 -8.64
N THR A 45 1.91 -3.48 -7.36
CA THR A 45 1.44 -2.64 -6.24
C THR A 45 2.23 -1.35 -6.17
N ALA A 46 3.56 -1.45 -6.25
CA ALA A 46 4.38 -0.26 -6.20
C ALA A 46 4.14 0.61 -7.45
N SER A 47 3.90 0.04 -8.66
CA SER A 47 3.65 0.85 -9.87
C SER A 47 2.37 1.65 -9.73
N ALA A 48 1.33 1.04 -9.15
CA ALA A 48 0.11 1.74 -8.81
C ALA A 48 0.33 2.82 -7.72
N LEU A 49 1.29 2.64 -6.80
CA LEU A 49 1.69 3.63 -5.80
C LEU A 49 2.63 4.73 -6.35
N GLY A 50 3.07 4.65 -7.61
CA GLY A 50 3.96 5.64 -8.23
C GLY A 50 5.39 5.63 -7.67
N LEU A 51 5.89 4.46 -7.23
CA LEU A 51 7.26 4.32 -6.68
C LEU A 51 8.35 4.03 -7.74
N TYR A 52 8.16 4.48 -9.00
CA TYR A 52 8.97 4.16 -10.20
C TYR A 52 9.31 5.44 -10.92
#